data_AF-A0A923QND5-F1
#
_entry.id   AF-A0A923QND5-F1
#
_cell.length_a   1.000
_cell.length_b   1.000
_cell.length_c   1.000
_cell.angle_alpha   90.00
_cell.angle_beta   90.00
_cell.angle_gamma   90.00
#
_symmetry.space_group_name_H-M   'P 1'
#
loop_
_entity.id
_entity.type
_entity.pdbx_description
1 polymer ?
#
loop_
_entity_poly.entity_id
_entity_poly.type
_entity_poly.pdbx_seq_one_letter_code
_entity_poly.pdbx_strand_id
1 'polypeptide(L)'
;VKVNEGPVVLFKEDKIFLIYSASGCWTDSYALGMLTASVDSDPMNPKSWKKNQQPVFKQSKRNKVYGPGHSSFFKSPDGTEDFIMYHANATPNAGCDDCRSTRTQKFTWNEDGTPNFGIPVKNGEAISLPSDNKLLIPTFV
;
A
#
# COMPACT_ATOMS: atom_id res chain seq x y z
N VAL A 1 -0.43 -9.97 -18.35
CA VAL A 1 -1.35 -8.85 -18.70
C VAL A 1 -0.64 -7.52 -18.44
N LYS A 2 -0.85 -6.49 -19.28
CA LYS A 2 -0.12 -5.22 -19.22
C LYS A 2 -1.04 -4.10 -18.71
N VAL A 3 -0.97 -3.79 -17.42
CA VAL A 3 -1.79 -2.76 -16.76
C VAL A 3 -0.89 -2.00 -15.79
N ASN A 4 -1.00 -0.67 -15.77
CA ASN A 4 -0.55 0.22 -14.70
C ASN A 4 -1.73 1.14 -14.37
N GLU A 5 -2.23 1.11 -13.14
CA GLU A 5 -3.45 1.84 -12.72
C GLU A 5 -3.42 2.21 -11.23
N GLY A 6 -4.45 2.91 -10.75
CA GLY A 6 -4.61 3.26 -9.33
C GLY A 6 -3.38 3.95 -8.73
N PRO A 7 -2.88 5.06 -9.33
CA PRO A 7 -1.72 5.76 -8.82
C PRO A 7 -2.05 6.50 -7.51
N VAL A 8 -1.12 6.48 -6.57
CA VAL A 8 -1.14 7.29 -5.35
C VAL A 8 0.28 7.74 -5.03
N VAL A 9 0.43 8.98 -4.55
CA VAL A 9 1.73 9.58 -4.26
C VAL A 9 1.98 9.60 -2.76
N LEU A 10 3.22 9.27 -2.37
CA LEU A 10 3.79 9.49 -1.06
C LEU A 10 4.94 10.49 -1.15
N PHE A 11 5.03 11.39 -0.18
CA PHE A 11 6.16 12.31 -0.03
C PHE A 11 6.94 11.94 1.22
N LYS A 12 8.26 11.93 1.12
CA LYS A 12 9.17 11.79 2.26
C LYS A 12 10.43 12.57 1.95
N GLU A 13 10.72 13.58 2.76
CA GLU A 13 11.93 14.39 2.64
C GLU A 13 12.10 14.94 1.21
N ASP A 14 13.17 14.56 0.52
CA ASP A 14 13.53 14.99 -0.82
C ASP A 14 12.97 14.09 -1.94
N LYS A 15 12.08 13.14 -1.61
CA LYS A 15 11.57 12.12 -2.54
C LYS A 15 10.06 12.12 -2.71
N ILE A 16 9.66 11.86 -3.95
CA ILE A 16 8.30 11.53 -4.37
C ILE A 16 8.26 10.05 -4.73
N PHE A 17 7.33 9.29 -4.14
CA PHE A 17 7.05 7.91 -4.51
C PHE A 17 5.67 7.81 -5.14
N LEU A 18 5.61 7.51 -6.43
CA LEU A 18 4.36 7.19 -7.12
C LEU A 18 4.16 5.68 -7.08
N ILE A 19 3.24 5.25 -6.21
CA ILE A 19 2.82 3.86 -6.08
C ILE A 19 1.67 3.62 -7.06
N TYR A 20 1.68 2.50 -7.75
CA TYR A 20 0.63 2.13 -8.71
C TYR A 20 0.41 0.64 -8.69
N SER A 21 -0.76 0.19 -9.12
CA SER A 21 -1.06 -1.23 -9.27
C SER A 21 -0.69 -1.72 -10.67
N ALA A 22 -0.20 -2.95 -10.74
CA ALA A 22 0.20 -3.60 -11.98
C ALA A 22 -0.37 -5.02 -12.07
N SER A 23 -0.36 -5.56 -13.30
CA SER A 23 -1.12 -6.75 -13.70
C SER A 23 -2.64 -6.50 -13.64
N GLY A 24 -3.45 -7.48 -14.08
CA GLY A 24 -4.91 -7.36 -14.09
C GLY A 24 -5.49 -7.73 -12.73
N CYS A 25 -6.48 -6.98 -12.25
CA CYS A 25 -7.16 -7.28 -10.98
C CYS A 25 -7.81 -8.68 -10.97
N TRP A 26 -8.08 -9.28 -12.14
CA TRP A 26 -8.65 -10.62 -12.29
C TRP A 26 -7.61 -11.74 -12.09
N THR A 27 -6.42 -11.39 -11.59
CA THR A 27 -5.30 -12.31 -11.37
C THR A 27 -4.74 -12.17 -9.97
N ASP A 28 -4.20 -13.26 -9.42
CA ASP A 28 -3.46 -13.23 -8.15
C ASP A 28 -2.15 -12.43 -8.23
N SER A 29 -1.73 -12.07 -9.46
CA SER A 29 -0.51 -11.30 -9.73
C SER A 29 -0.71 -9.78 -9.65
N TYR A 30 -1.92 -9.32 -9.31
CA TYR A 30 -2.14 -7.90 -8.99
C TYR A 30 -1.23 -7.50 -7.82
N ALA A 31 -0.47 -6.43 -8.01
CA ALA A 31 0.60 -6.03 -7.10
C ALA A 31 0.91 -4.54 -7.23
N LEU A 32 1.56 -3.96 -6.23
CA LEU A 32 2.02 -2.57 -6.28
C LEU A 32 3.43 -2.48 -6.87
N GLY A 33 3.60 -1.63 -7.87
CA GLY A 33 4.86 -1.09 -8.34
C GLY A 33 5.12 0.31 -7.78
N MET A 34 6.33 0.82 -7.98
CA MET A 34 6.75 2.14 -7.51
C MET A 34 7.64 2.83 -8.55
N LEU A 35 7.41 4.14 -8.70
CA LEU A 35 8.35 5.09 -9.30
C LEU A 35 8.86 6.02 -8.21
N THR A 36 10.14 6.40 -8.27
CA THR A 36 10.75 7.39 -7.39
C THR A 36 11.28 8.57 -8.21
N ALA A 37 11.03 9.78 -7.73
CA ALA A 37 11.63 11.01 -8.25
C ALA A 37 12.08 11.91 -7.09
N SER A 38 12.94 12.89 -7.38
CA SER A 38 13.26 13.96 -6.42
C SER A 38 12.14 15.00 -6.40
N VAL A 39 11.87 15.61 -5.24
CA VAL A 39 10.91 16.71 -5.11
C VAL A 39 11.30 17.96 -5.91
N ASP A 40 12.60 18.13 -6.21
CA ASP A 40 13.12 19.26 -7.00
C ASP A 40 13.18 18.97 -8.51
N SER A 41 12.82 17.75 -8.92
CA SER A 41 12.82 17.35 -10.33
C SER A 41 11.50 17.71 -11.02
N ASP A 42 11.54 17.91 -12.35
CA ASP A 42 10.32 18.12 -13.13
C ASP A 42 9.49 16.82 -13.20
N PRO A 43 8.29 16.76 -12.58
CA PRO A 43 7.47 15.56 -12.59
C PRO A 43 6.90 15.24 -13.98
N MET A 44 6.85 16.23 -14.88
CA MET A 44 6.38 16.05 -16.26
C MET A 44 7.44 15.44 -17.17
N ASN A 45 8.71 15.41 -16.73
CA ASN A 45 9.80 14.75 -17.45
C ASN A 45 9.88 13.27 -17.06
N PRO A 46 9.63 12.31 -17.98
CA PRO A 46 9.70 10.88 -17.68
C PRO A 46 11.07 10.42 -17.16
N LYS A 47 12.16 11.13 -17.51
CA LYS A 47 13.52 10.80 -17.05
C LYS A 47 13.75 11.12 -15.57
N SER A 48 12.90 11.93 -14.94
CA SER A 48 12.93 12.19 -13.51
C SER A 48 12.54 10.96 -12.67
N TRP A 49 11.85 9.99 -13.28
CA TRP A 49 11.28 8.85 -12.61
C TRP A 49 12.12 7.58 -12.77
N LYS A 50 12.56 7.01 -11.64
CA LYS A 50 13.19 5.69 -11.59
C LYS A 50 12.16 4.64 -11.20
N LYS A 51 11.97 3.62 -12.04
CA LYS A 51 11.06 2.50 -11.77
C LYS A 51 11.73 1.41 -10.95
N ASN A 52 11.09 0.95 -9.87
CA ASN A 52 11.51 -0.25 -9.16
C ASN A 52 11.39 -1.49 -10.05
N GLN A 53 12.43 -2.33 -10.04
CA GLN A 53 12.47 -3.55 -10.87
C GLN A 53 11.52 -4.65 -10.38
N GLN A 54 11.24 -4.68 -9.08
CA GLN A 54 10.36 -5.67 -8.45
C GLN A 54 9.15 -4.97 -7.82
N PRO A 55 8.00 -5.68 -7.69
CA PRO A 55 6.87 -5.17 -6.94
C PRO A 55 7.26 -4.84 -5.50
N VAL A 56 6.77 -3.72 -4.99
CA VAL A 56 7.00 -3.26 -3.61
C VAL A 56 5.97 -3.83 -2.63
N PHE A 57 4.86 -4.36 -3.14
CA PHE A 57 3.85 -5.06 -2.36
C PHE A 57 3.12 -6.06 -3.24
N LYS A 58 3.04 -7.33 -2.83
CA LYS A 58 2.50 -8.42 -3.65
C LYS A 58 1.86 -9.50 -2.79
N GLN A 59 1.17 -10.44 -3.43
CA GLN A 59 0.51 -11.55 -2.75
C GLN A 59 1.40 -12.28 -1.74
N SER A 60 0.76 -12.76 -0.66
CA SER A 60 1.38 -13.59 0.37
C SER A 60 0.57 -14.88 0.50
N LYS A 61 1.04 -15.95 -0.15
CA LYS A 61 0.40 -17.27 -0.08
C LYS A 61 0.33 -17.79 1.36
N ARG A 62 1.38 -17.56 2.16
CA ARG A 62 1.42 -17.94 3.58
C ARG A 62 0.34 -17.24 4.41
N ASN A 63 0.00 -15.98 4.08
CA ASN A 63 -1.01 -15.20 4.79
C ASN A 63 -2.39 -15.27 4.11
N LYS A 64 -2.53 -16.09 3.05
CA LYS A 64 -3.76 -16.17 2.23
C LYS A 64 -4.23 -14.78 1.75
N VAL A 65 -3.29 -14.00 1.22
CA VAL A 65 -3.56 -12.68 0.63
C VAL A 65 -3.19 -12.69 -0.84
N TYR A 66 -4.18 -12.48 -1.71
CA TYR A 66 -4.02 -12.59 -3.16
C TYR A 66 -4.42 -11.27 -3.82
N GLY A 67 -3.65 -10.86 -4.82
CA GLY A 67 -3.90 -9.63 -5.58
C GLY A 67 -4.00 -8.33 -4.77
N PRO A 68 -3.07 -8.00 -3.85
CA PRO A 68 -3.13 -6.74 -3.13
C PRO A 68 -2.85 -5.55 -4.06
N GLY A 69 -3.70 -4.52 -4.01
CA GLY A 69 -3.46 -3.31 -4.79
C GLY A 69 -4.46 -2.18 -4.55
N HIS A 70 -4.44 -1.23 -5.49
CA HIS A 70 -5.15 0.06 -5.49
C HIS A 70 -5.11 0.72 -4.10
N SER A 71 -3.89 1.04 -3.67
CA SER A 71 -3.64 1.47 -2.31
C SER A 71 -3.97 2.94 -2.07
N SER A 72 -4.07 3.28 -0.80
CA SER A 72 -4.03 4.65 -0.26
C SER A 72 -3.17 4.66 0.99
N PHE A 73 -2.75 5.85 1.44
CA PHE A 73 -1.89 6.00 2.60
C PHE A 73 -2.44 7.06 3.54
N PHE A 74 -2.25 6.84 4.83
CA PHE A 74 -2.67 7.77 5.87
C PHE A 74 -1.76 7.63 7.09
N LYS A 75 -1.84 8.59 8.00
CA LYS A 75 -1.09 8.58 9.26
C LYS A 75 -2.00 8.24 10.44
N SER A 76 -1.41 7.78 11.54
CA SER A 76 -2.09 7.75 12.84
C SER A 76 -2.59 9.15 13.25
N PRO A 77 -3.57 9.25 14.16
CA PRO A 77 -4.04 10.53 14.72
C PRO A 77 -2.94 11.49 15.20
N ASP A 78 -1.89 10.98 15.84
CA ASP A 78 -0.75 11.78 16.30
C ASP A 78 0.32 12.03 15.21
N GLY A 79 0.14 11.48 14.01
CA GLY A 79 1.05 11.62 12.87
C GLY A 79 2.33 10.78 12.94
N THR A 80 2.54 9.97 13.98
CA THR A 80 3.81 9.27 14.23
C THR A 80 3.95 7.95 13.48
N GLU A 81 2.84 7.36 13.03
CA GLU A 81 2.81 6.09 12.31
C GLU A 81 2.23 6.26 10.90
N ASP A 82 2.75 5.48 9.96
CA ASP A 82 2.31 5.47 8.58
C ASP A 82 1.59 4.15 8.25
N PHE A 83 0.43 4.25 7.62
CA PHE A 83 -0.43 3.13 7.28
C PHE A 83 -0.67 3.04 5.77
N ILE A 84 -0.66 1.82 5.27
CA ILE A 84 -1.17 1.49 3.94
C ILE A 84 -2.60 0.97 4.10
N MET A 85 -3.50 1.46 3.25
CA MET A 85 -4.83 0.91 2.99
C MET A 85 -4.81 0.29 1.59
N TYR A 86 -5.32 -0.92 1.41
CA TYR A 86 -5.33 -1.61 0.12
C TYR A 86 -6.48 -2.61 0.07
N HIS A 87 -6.87 -3.07 -1.11
CA HIS A 87 -7.78 -4.21 -1.23
C HIS A 87 -7.02 -5.50 -1.50
N ALA A 88 -7.53 -6.65 -1.07
CA ALA A 88 -7.02 -7.96 -1.46
C ALA A 88 -8.05 -9.09 -1.26
N ASN A 89 -7.83 -10.22 -1.94
CA ASN A 89 -8.63 -11.43 -1.81
C ASN A 89 -8.09 -12.38 -0.72
N ALA A 90 -8.98 -13.17 -0.11
CA ALA A 90 -8.63 -14.19 0.90
C ALA A 90 -8.41 -15.59 0.29
N THR A 91 -8.84 -15.78 -0.96
CA THR A 91 -8.69 -17.03 -1.73
C THR A 91 -8.01 -16.74 -3.06
N PRO A 92 -7.25 -17.71 -3.61
CA PRO A 92 -6.66 -17.57 -4.93
C PRO A 92 -7.74 -17.53 -6.01
N ASN A 93 -7.43 -16.91 -7.15
CA ASN A 93 -8.27 -16.81 -8.34
C ASN A 93 -9.65 -16.16 -8.14
N ALA A 94 -9.83 -15.36 -7.08
CA ALA A 94 -11.09 -14.66 -6.81
C ALA A 94 -11.31 -13.40 -7.68
N GLY A 95 -10.27 -12.96 -8.40
CA GLY A 95 -10.36 -11.87 -9.36
C GLY A 95 -10.85 -10.53 -8.81
N CYS A 96 -11.58 -9.78 -9.64
CA CYS A 96 -12.07 -8.44 -9.30
C CYS A 96 -13.49 -8.44 -8.70
N ASP A 97 -13.97 -9.58 -8.21
CA ASP A 97 -15.36 -9.71 -7.76
C ASP A 97 -15.56 -9.17 -6.33
N ASP A 98 -16.76 -9.37 -5.78
CA ASP A 98 -17.23 -8.85 -4.48
C ASP A 98 -16.46 -9.39 -3.26
N CYS A 99 -15.55 -10.35 -3.46
CA CYS A 99 -14.74 -10.95 -2.40
C CYS A 99 -13.52 -10.10 -1.99
N ARG A 100 -13.22 -9.01 -2.71
CA ARG A 100 -12.11 -8.11 -2.38
C ARG A 100 -12.45 -7.30 -1.14
N SER A 101 -11.69 -7.51 -0.07
CA SER A 101 -11.84 -6.74 1.16
C SER A 101 -10.82 -5.63 1.27
N THR A 102 -11.25 -4.48 1.79
CA THR A 102 -10.37 -3.39 2.23
C THR A 102 -9.59 -3.83 3.47
N ARG A 103 -8.29 -3.55 3.50
CA ARG A 103 -7.34 -3.96 4.54
C ARG A 103 -6.38 -2.82 4.83
N THR A 104 -5.89 -2.79 6.06
CA THR A 104 -4.85 -1.84 6.46
C THR A 104 -3.78 -2.50 7.29
N GLN A 105 -2.57 -1.96 7.24
CA GLN A 105 -1.47 -2.30 8.14
C GLN A 105 -0.50 -1.13 8.23
N LYS A 106 0.25 -1.07 9.34
CA LYS A 106 1.38 -0.16 9.48
C LYS A 106 2.49 -0.54 8.50
N PHE A 107 3.18 0.46 7.96
CA PHE A 107 4.43 0.28 7.23
C PHE A 107 5.54 1.15 7.84
N THR A 108 6.78 0.87 7.46
CA THR A 108 7.95 1.59 7.96
C THR A 108 8.74 2.21 6.82
N TRP A 109 9.73 3.03 7.16
CA TRP A 109 10.67 3.59 6.21
C TRP A 109 12.03 2.88 6.38
N ASN A 110 12.66 2.53 5.27
CA ASN A 110 14.04 2.03 5.28
C ASN A 110 15.01 3.19 5.57
N GLU A 111 16.26 2.86 5.93
CA GLU A 111 17.31 3.85 6.20
C GLU A 111 17.59 4.78 5.00
N ASP A 112 17.37 4.30 3.77
CA ASP A 112 17.53 5.08 2.54
C ASP A 112 16.32 5.98 2.23
N GLY A 113 15.34 6.06 3.14
CA GLY A 113 14.12 6.84 3.00
C GLY A 113 13.06 6.23 2.09
N THR A 114 13.24 5.02 1.56
CA THR A 114 12.22 4.32 0.77
C THR A 114 11.16 3.67 1.66
N PRO A 115 9.89 3.57 1.20
CA PRO A 115 8.84 2.91 1.98
C PRO A 115 9.04 1.39 2.01
N ASN A 116 8.81 0.80 3.18
CA ASN A 116 8.79 -0.63 3.41
C ASN A 116 7.40 -1.08 3.82
N PHE A 117 6.59 -1.48 2.83
CA PHE A 117 5.22 -1.98 3.05
C PHE A 117 5.17 -3.38 3.69
N GLY A 118 6.30 -4.06 3.79
CA GLY A 118 6.39 -5.41 4.34
C GLY A 118 5.58 -6.43 3.53
N ILE A 119 4.94 -7.36 4.24
CA ILE A 119 4.15 -8.45 3.66
C ILE A 119 2.68 -8.21 4.05
N PRO A 120 1.72 -8.40 3.12
CA PRO A 120 0.30 -8.25 3.44
C PRO A 120 -0.13 -9.14 4.61
N VAL A 121 -0.74 -8.55 5.64
CA VAL A 121 -1.24 -9.27 6.82
C VAL A 121 -2.45 -10.14 6.50
N LYS A 122 -2.61 -11.25 7.24
CA LYS A 122 -3.72 -12.18 7.02
C LYS A 122 -5.05 -11.49 7.36
N ASN A 123 -6.11 -11.84 6.63
CA ASN A 123 -7.44 -11.33 6.97
C ASN A 123 -7.86 -11.75 8.38
N GLY A 124 -8.34 -10.80 9.18
CA GLY A 124 -8.71 -11.00 10.59
C GLY A 124 -7.52 -11.13 11.56
N GLU A 125 -6.28 -10.93 11.09
CA GLU A 125 -5.12 -10.80 11.98
C GLU A 125 -5.24 -9.51 12.80
N ALA A 126 -5.11 -9.63 14.12
CA ALA A 126 -5.11 -8.47 14.99
C ALA A 126 -3.85 -7.63 14.72
N ILE A 127 -4.05 -6.38 14.35
CA ILE A 127 -2.99 -5.38 14.23
C ILE A 127 -3.12 -4.37 15.37
N SER A 128 -2.00 -3.75 15.76
CA SER A 128 -2.04 -2.65 16.71
C SER A 128 -2.92 -1.51 16.17
N LEU A 129 -3.73 -0.94 17.04
CA LEU A 129 -4.45 0.29 16.72
C LEU A 129 -3.44 1.42 16.41
N PRO A 130 -3.79 2.37 15.52
CA PRO A 130 -2.98 3.57 15.34
C PRO A 130 -2.74 4.28 16.67
N SER A 131 -1.54 4.84 16.84
CA SER A 131 -1.20 5.62 18.03
C SER A 131 -2.10 6.85 18.22
N ASP A 132 -2.32 7.25 19.48
CA ASP A 132 -3.32 8.23 19.91
C ASP A 132 -4.75 7.96 19.38
N ASN A 133 -5.10 6.69 19.21
CA ASN A 133 -6.49 6.29 19.03
C ASN A 133 -7.22 6.42 20.36
N LYS A 134 -7.53 7.66 20.75
CA LYS A 134 -8.47 7.96 21.83
C LYS A 134 -9.77 7.30 21.44
N LEU A 135 -10.00 6.10 21.98
CA LEU A 135 -11.31 5.51 22.04
C LEU A 135 -12.17 6.56 22.73
N LEU A 136 -13.02 7.23 21.94
CA LEU A 136 -14.20 7.89 22.47
C LEU A 136 -15.05 6.76 23.02
N ILE A 137 -14.73 6.28 24.22
CA ILE A 137 -15.67 5.53 25.03
C ILE A 137 -16.74 6.57 25.32
N PRO A 138 -17.95 6.47 24.74
CA PRO A 138 -19.02 7.35 25.15
C PRO A 138 -19.25 7.01 26.61
N THR A 139 -18.88 7.91 27.50
CA THR A 139 -19.32 7.82 28.88
C THR A 139 -20.79 8.18 28.80
N PHE A 140 -21.65 7.17 28.64
CA PHE A 140 -23.08 7.34 28.87
C PHE A 140 -23.22 7.62 30.37
N VAL A 141 -23.40 8.89 30.70
CA VAL A 141 -24.15 9.32 31.89
C VAL A 141 -25.64 9.17 31.60
#